data_AF-A0A8T0W2Z6-F1
#
_entry.id   AF-A0A8T0W2Z6-F1
#
_cell.length_a   1.000
_cell.length_b   1.000
_cell.length_c   1.000
_cell.angle_alpha   90.00
_cell.angle_beta   90.00
_cell.angle_gamma   90.00
#
_symmetry.space_group_name_H-M   'P 1'
#
loop_
_entity.id
_entity.type
_entity.pdbx_description
1 polymer ?
#
loop_
_entity_poly.entity_id
_entity_poly.type
_entity_poly.pdbx_seq_one_letter_code
_entity_poly.pdbx_strand_id
1 'polypeptide(L)'
;MNLRRSKKNKAAMELFGDCSLIFDDERPTLSCNLFDSMRVDISLTCSICLDTVFDPVSLSCGHILCYLCCCSTASVTIVDGLKSADHKSKCPLCRQQGVFPDAVHLDELNMLLSHSCPEYWEKRMQSERVERVRLAKEHWESQCRAFLGI
;
A
#
# COMPACT_ATOMS: atom_id res chain seq x y z
N MET A 1 -9.79 -21.98 19.00
CA MET A 1 -8.95 -21.10 19.84
C MET A 1 -9.54 -19.70 19.75
N ASN A 2 -10.23 -19.26 20.81
CA ASN A 2 -10.86 -17.94 20.87
C ASN A 2 -9.91 -16.99 21.58
N LEU A 3 -9.25 -16.09 20.85
CA LEU A 3 -8.49 -15.01 21.47
C LEU A 3 -9.41 -13.83 21.77
N ARG A 4 -9.61 -13.63 23.08
CA ARG A 4 -10.37 -12.53 23.67
C ARG A 4 -9.78 -11.18 23.26
N ARG A 5 -10.66 -10.31 22.75
CA ARG A 5 -10.51 -8.86 22.63
C ARG A 5 -9.95 -8.30 23.96
N SER A 6 -8.72 -7.77 23.98
CA SER A 6 -8.19 -7.04 25.14
C SER A 6 -7.26 -5.90 24.70
N LYS A 7 -7.76 -4.69 24.93
CA LYS A 7 -7.05 -3.46 25.37
C LYS A 7 -5.56 -3.31 24.99
N LYS A 8 -5.32 -2.32 24.11
CA LYS A 8 -4.05 -1.61 23.85
C LYS A 8 -2.89 -2.52 23.42
N ASN A 9 -2.72 -2.67 22.10
CA ASN A 9 -1.55 -3.31 21.48
C ASN A 9 -0.30 -2.43 21.61
N LYS A 10 0.27 -2.43 22.81
CA LYS A 10 1.48 -1.68 23.17
C LYS A 10 2.71 -2.09 22.32
N ALA A 11 2.80 -3.36 21.92
CA ALA A 11 3.94 -3.89 21.17
C ALA A 11 4.04 -3.38 19.71
N ALA A 12 2.91 -3.20 19.01
CA ALA A 12 2.93 -2.62 17.66
C ALA A 12 3.25 -1.12 17.69
N MET A 13 2.86 -0.43 18.77
CA MET A 13 3.17 0.99 18.97
C MET A 13 4.64 1.24 19.35
N GLU A 14 5.29 0.31 20.05
CA GLU A 14 6.71 0.43 20.43
C GLU A 14 7.67 0.44 19.23
N LEU A 15 7.27 -0.12 18.07
CA LEU A 15 8.05 -0.10 16.83
C LEU A 15 8.11 1.28 16.15
N PHE A 16 7.17 2.17 16.47
CA PHE A 16 7.02 3.47 15.80
C PHE A 16 7.45 4.65 16.67
N GLY A 17 8.03 4.41 17.85
CA GLY A 17 8.55 5.45 18.73
C GLY A 17 7.57 6.60 18.94
N ASP A 18 7.94 7.79 18.43
CA ASP A 18 7.18 9.04 18.56
C ASP A 18 6.02 9.20 17.56
N CYS A 19 5.62 8.14 16.83
CA CYS A 19 4.47 8.18 15.94
C CYS A 19 3.18 7.63 16.56
N SER A 20 2.07 8.29 16.24
CA SER A 20 0.71 7.89 16.62
C SER A 20 -0.18 7.85 15.38
N LEU A 21 -1.02 6.82 15.30
CA LEU A 21 -1.99 6.68 14.22
C LEU A 21 -3.35 7.21 14.69
N ILE A 22 -3.91 8.15 13.94
CA ILE A 22 -5.17 8.82 14.22
C ILE A 22 -6.15 8.48 13.08
N PHE A 23 -7.39 8.13 13.43
CA PHE A 23 -8.49 7.98 12.48
C PHE A 23 -9.48 9.12 12.74
N ASP A 24 -9.47 10.14 11.89
CA ASP A 24 -10.46 11.22 11.90
C ASP A 24 -11.37 11.03 10.69
N ASP A 25 -12.69 11.02 10.90
CA ASP A 25 -13.71 10.87 9.85
C ASP A 25 -13.33 9.89 8.71
N GLU A 26 -12.95 8.65 9.07
CA GLU A 26 -12.57 7.53 8.16
C GLU A 26 -11.20 7.65 7.46
N ARG A 27 -10.43 8.72 7.68
CA ARG A 27 -9.11 8.91 7.05
C ARG A 27 -7.97 8.67 8.04
N PRO A 28 -7.17 7.60 7.86
CA PRO A 28 -6.02 7.36 8.72
C PRO A 28 -4.90 8.37 8.45
N THR A 29 -4.37 8.94 9.52
CA THR A 29 -3.22 9.85 9.50
C THR A 29 -2.18 9.37 10.50
N LEU A 30 -0.94 9.20 10.04
CA LEU A 30 0.20 8.90 10.90
C LEU A 30 0.87 10.21 11.30
N SER A 31 0.82 10.52 12.59
CA SER A 31 1.44 11.70 13.19
C SER A 31 2.73 11.31 13.88
N CYS A 32 3.87 11.79 13.39
CA CYS A 32 5.19 11.52 13.95
C CYS A 32 5.82 12.80 14.51
N ASN A 33 6.40 12.73 15.71
CA ASN A 33 7.29 13.78 16.18
C ASN A 33 8.70 13.57 15.61
N LEU A 34 9.28 14.63 15.07
CA LEU A 34 10.67 14.70 14.65
C LEU A 34 11.45 15.55 15.67
N PHE A 35 12.76 15.71 15.44
CA PHE A 35 13.61 16.58 16.25
C PHE A 35 13.03 18.00 16.39
N ASP A 36 13.29 18.63 17.54
CA ASP A 36 12.86 20.00 17.89
C ASP A 36 11.34 20.26 17.92
N SER A 37 10.54 19.26 18.32
CA SER A 37 9.07 19.39 18.50
C SER A 37 8.28 19.60 17.19
N MET A 38 8.90 19.32 16.04
CA MET A 38 8.22 19.38 14.75
C MET A 38 7.37 18.12 14.54
N ARG A 39 6.06 18.29 14.36
CA ARG A 39 5.13 17.21 14.04
C ARG A 39 4.92 17.12 12.54
N VAL A 40 5.02 15.91 12.00
CA VAL A 40 4.67 15.59 10.61
C VAL A 40 3.46 14.68 10.61
N ASP A 41 2.46 15.06 9.82
CA ASP A 41 1.24 14.29 9.61
C ASP A 41 1.24 13.72 8.19
N ILE A 42 1.22 12.40 8.09
CA ILE A 42 1.23 11.65 6.83
C ILE A 42 -0.17 11.07 6.63
N SER A 43 -0.88 11.53 5.60
CA SER A 43 -2.14 10.90 5.20
C SER A 43 -1.88 9.50 4.66
N LEU A 44 -2.60 8.52 5.20
CA LEU A 44 -2.54 7.12 4.77
C LEU A 44 -3.72 6.77 3.84
N THR A 45 -4.24 7.76 3.11
CA THR A 45 -5.26 7.57 2.08
C THR A 45 -4.58 7.46 0.71
N CYS A 46 -4.84 6.36 0.01
CA CYS A 46 -4.35 6.16 -1.35
C CYS A 46 -5.03 7.15 -2.30
N SER A 47 -4.26 7.99 -2.98
CA SER A 47 -4.83 8.99 -3.90
C SER A 47 -5.42 8.42 -5.20
N ILE A 48 -5.33 7.10 -5.41
CA ILE A 48 -5.89 6.42 -6.59
C ILE A 48 -7.25 5.80 -6.28
N CYS A 49 -7.35 4.96 -5.25
CA CYS A 49 -8.62 4.34 -4.86
C CYS A 49 -9.40 5.12 -3.80
N LEU A 50 -8.81 6.19 -3.25
CA LEU A 50 -9.40 7.07 -2.22
C LEU A 50 -9.73 6.39 -0.89
N ASP A 51 -9.28 5.15 -0.71
CA ASP A 51 -9.38 4.36 0.51
C ASP A 51 -8.08 4.43 1.34
N THR A 52 -8.11 3.88 2.55
CA THR A 52 -6.89 3.59 3.33
C THR A 52 -5.92 2.77 2.49
N VAL A 53 -4.64 3.14 2.48
CA VAL A 53 -3.60 2.40 1.75
C VAL A 53 -3.55 0.94 2.21
N PHE A 54 -3.49 0.02 1.26
CA PHE A 54 -3.45 -1.42 1.50
C PHE A 54 -2.27 -2.04 0.75
N ASP A 55 -1.48 -2.88 1.41
CA ASP A 55 -0.17 -3.30 0.91
C ASP A 55 0.64 -2.04 0.47
N PRO A 56 0.87 -1.09 1.40
CA PRO A 56 1.40 0.22 1.09
C PRO A 56 2.81 0.13 0.52
N VAL A 57 3.02 0.86 -0.56
CA VAL A 57 4.31 1.00 -1.23
C VAL A 57 4.69 2.46 -1.26
N SER A 58 5.92 2.76 -0.83
CA SER A 58 6.55 4.07 -1.03
C SER A 58 7.29 4.07 -2.37
N LEU A 59 6.92 4.97 -3.27
CA LEU A 59 7.69 5.25 -4.47
C LEU A 59 9.01 5.95 -4.11
N SER A 60 10.01 5.95 -5.00
CA SER A 60 11.29 6.61 -4.70
C SER A 60 11.18 8.14 -4.53
N CYS A 61 10.09 8.74 -5.00
CA CYS A 61 9.73 10.14 -4.71
C CYS A 61 9.03 10.36 -3.36
N GLY A 62 8.88 9.31 -2.53
CA GLY A 62 8.29 9.37 -1.19
C GLY A 62 6.76 9.31 -1.11
N HIS A 63 6.04 9.23 -2.23
CA HIS A 63 4.58 9.10 -2.21
C HIS A 63 4.16 7.67 -1.95
N ILE A 64 3.16 7.49 -1.08
CA ILE A 64 2.67 6.18 -0.65
C ILE A 64 1.33 5.87 -1.31
N LEU A 65 1.21 4.68 -1.89
CA LEU A 65 0.02 4.19 -2.60
C LEU A 65 -0.16 2.69 -2.33
N CYS A 66 -1.34 2.14 -2.64
CA CYS A 66 -1.54 0.68 -2.61
C CYS A 66 -0.69 0.00 -3.70
N TYR A 67 -0.16 -1.20 -3.44
CA TYR A 67 0.59 -1.97 -4.44
C TYR A 67 -0.18 -2.15 -5.76
N LEU A 68 -1.45 -2.57 -5.73
CA LEU A 68 -2.27 -2.72 -6.94
C LEU A 68 -2.46 -1.40 -7.70
N CYS A 69 -2.63 -0.29 -6.98
CA CYS A 69 -2.76 1.03 -7.58
C CYS A 69 -1.45 1.48 -8.25
N CYS A 70 -0.30 1.17 -7.65
CA CYS A 70 1.01 1.39 -8.27
C CYS A 70 1.16 0.58 -9.54
N CYS A 71 0.85 -0.73 -9.52
CA CYS A 71 0.95 -1.58 -10.72
C CYS A 71 0.08 -1.06 -11.86
N SER A 72 -1.17 -0.71 -11.57
CA SER A 72 -2.09 -0.12 -12.54
C SER A 72 -1.55 1.20 -13.11
N THR A 73 -1.09 2.13 -12.25
CA THR A 73 -0.58 3.43 -12.69
C THR A 73 0.71 3.31 -13.51
N ALA A 74 1.58 2.36 -13.13
CA ALA A 74 2.82 2.08 -13.84
C ALA A 74 2.62 1.27 -15.13
N SER A 75 1.38 0.84 -15.42
CA SER A 75 1.02 -0.03 -16.54
C SER A 75 1.80 -1.35 -16.55
N VAL A 76 1.99 -1.94 -15.36
CA VAL A 76 2.65 -3.24 -15.19
C VAL A 76 1.69 -4.25 -14.56
N THR A 77 1.89 -5.53 -14.86
CA THR A 77 1.15 -6.58 -14.18
C THR A 77 1.67 -6.78 -12.76
N ILE A 78 0.83 -7.32 -11.88
CA ILE A 78 1.23 -7.64 -10.51
C ILE A 78 2.22 -8.81 -10.44
N VAL A 79 2.33 -9.59 -11.52
CA VAL A 79 3.24 -10.74 -11.66
C VAL A 79 4.64 -10.26 -12.02
N ASP A 80 4.75 -9.33 -12.98
CA ASP A 80 6.02 -8.71 -13.36
C ASP A 80 6.51 -7.75 -12.25
N GLY A 81 5.57 -7.09 -11.58
CA GLY A 81 5.82 -6.19 -10.46
C GLY A 81 6.41 -4.85 -10.87
N LEU A 82 6.54 -3.94 -9.90
CA LEU A 82 6.95 -2.54 -10.13
C LEU A 82 8.37 -2.38 -10.67
N LYS A 83 9.25 -3.36 -10.44
CA LYS A 83 10.61 -3.40 -11.00
C LYS A 83 10.63 -3.43 -12.53
N SER A 84 9.55 -3.92 -13.16
CA SER A 84 9.41 -3.96 -14.62
C SER A 84 8.87 -2.66 -15.23
N ALA A 85 8.54 -1.66 -14.41
CA ALA A 85 7.94 -0.42 -14.88
C ALA A 85 8.89 0.37 -15.80
N ASP A 86 8.33 0.95 -16.86
CA ASP A 86 9.07 1.87 -17.74
C ASP A 86 9.58 3.07 -16.92
N HIS A 87 10.85 3.45 -17.10
CA HIS A 87 11.43 4.63 -16.48
C HIS A 87 10.70 5.94 -16.85
N LYS A 88 9.93 5.96 -17.94
CA LYS A 88 9.07 7.08 -18.33
C LYS A 88 7.77 7.16 -17.54
N SER A 89 7.37 6.09 -16.85
CA SER A 89 6.19 6.09 -15.98
C SER A 89 6.36 7.11 -14.86
N LYS A 90 5.29 7.87 -14.60
CA LYS A 90 5.31 9.03 -13.69
C LYS A 90 4.51 8.76 -12.42
N CYS A 91 5.00 9.27 -11.29
CA CYS A 91 4.21 9.37 -10.08
C CYS A 91 2.89 10.10 -10.38
N PRO A 92 1.72 9.57 -9.97
CA PRO A 92 0.44 10.24 -10.23
C PRO A 92 0.26 11.53 -9.42
N LEU A 93 1.06 11.73 -8.35
CA LEU A 93 0.99 12.90 -7.48
C LEU A 93 1.96 14.00 -7.91
N CYS A 94 3.26 13.69 -7.97
CA CYS A 94 4.30 14.69 -8.27
C CYS A 94 4.83 14.68 -9.70
N ARG A 95 4.39 13.73 -10.53
CA ARG A 95 4.81 13.57 -11.93
C ARG A 95 6.30 13.25 -12.16
N GLN A 96 7.07 13.00 -11.11
CA GLN A 96 8.45 12.54 -11.22
C GLN A 96 8.50 11.18 -11.94
N GLN A 97 9.45 11.03 -12.86
CA GLN A 97 9.67 9.82 -13.68
C GLN A 97 10.57 8.82 -12.94
N GLY A 98 10.51 7.55 -13.34
CA GLY A 98 11.40 6.50 -12.85
C GLY A 98 11.20 6.14 -11.38
N VAL A 99 10.01 6.43 -10.83
CA VAL A 99 9.76 6.31 -9.38
C VAL A 99 9.32 4.93 -8.91
N PHE A 100 8.93 4.06 -9.84
CA PHE A 100 8.34 2.75 -9.55
C PHE A 100 9.35 1.61 -9.36
N PRO A 101 10.45 1.51 -10.15
CA PRO A 101 11.35 0.36 -10.03
C PRO A 101 12.01 0.20 -8.65
N ASP A 102 12.28 1.32 -7.98
CA ASP A 102 12.91 1.37 -6.65
C ASP A 102 11.87 1.52 -5.52
N ALA A 103 10.61 1.21 -5.79
CA ALA A 103 9.56 1.33 -4.79
C ALA A 103 9.70 0.26 -3.69
N VAL A 104 9.39 0.64 -2.45
CA VAL A 104 9.61 -0.17 -1.24
C VAL A 104 8.28 -0.46 -0.57
N HIS A 105 8.02 -1.74 -0.26
CA HIS A 105 6.87 -2.13 0.57
C HIS A 105 7.09 -1.67 2.01
N LEU A 106 6.06 -1.07 2.61
CA LEU A 106 6.07 -0.57 3.98
C LEU A 106 5.39 -1.59 4.90
N ASP A 107 6.05 -2.72 5.15
CA ASP A 107 5.46 -3.86 5.87
C ASP A 107 5.05 -3.51 7.31
N GLU A 108 5.83 -2.71 8.01
CA GLU A 108 5.50 -2.25 9.36
C GLU A 108 4.25 -1.37 9.37
N LEU A 109 4.11 -0.50 8.36
CA LEU A 109 2.93 0.33 8.20
C LEU A 109 1.70 -0.54 7.88
N ASN A 110 1.87 -1.56 7.03
CA ASN A 110 0.83 -2.52 6.71
C ASN A 110 0.36 -3.28 7.95
N MET A 111 1.30 -3.72 8.80
CA MET A 111 0.99 -4.35 10.08
C MET A 111 0.27 -3.36 11.02
N LEU A 112 0.73 -2.11 11.12
CA LEU A 112 0.08 -1.11 11.97
C LEU A 112 -1.38 -0.86 11.57
N LEU A 113 -1.63 -0.70 10.27
CA LEU A 113 -2.97 -0.50 9.72
C LEU A 113 -3.88 -1.71 9.98
N SER A 114 -3.37 -2.93 9.80
CA SER A 114 -4.16 -4.15 10.04
C SER A 114 -4.67 -4.27 11.47
N HIS A 115 -3.86 -3.86 12.45
CA HIS A 115 -4.24 -3.88 13.86
C HIS A 115 -5.20 -2.75 14.25
N SER A 116 -5.17 -1.64 13.51
CA SER A 116 -5.86 -0.41 13.91
C SER A 116 -7.30 -0.33 13.38
N CYS A 117 -7.59 -0.96 12.24
CA CYS A 117 -8.94 -1.02 11.67
C CYS A 117 -9.32 -2.45 11.18
N PRO A 118 -9.38 -3.45 12.08
CA PRO A 118 -9.43 -4.88 11.70
C PRO A 118 -10.65 -5.27 10.85
N GLU A 119 -11.84 -4.72 11.12
CA GLU A 119 -13.05 -5.05 10.36
C GLU A 119 -13.00 -4.54 8.92
N TYR A 120 -12.51 -3.32 8.71
CA TYR A 120 -12.25 -2.78 7.37
C TYR A 120 -11.15 -3.58 6.68
N TRP A 121 -10.06 -3.83 7.40
CA TRP A 121 -8.88 -4.51 6.88
C TRP A 121 -9.19 -5.92 6.37
N GLU A 122 -9.99 -6.68 7.11
CA GLU A 122 -10.40 -8.02 6.70
C GLU A 122 -11.22 -8.01 5.41
N LYS A 123 -12.18 -7.07 5.29
CA LYS A 123 -12.95 -6.89 4.05
C LYS A 123 -12.06 -6.50 2.88
N ARG A 124 -11.15 -5.54 3.08
CA ARG A 124 -10.20 -5.09 2.05
C ARG A 124 -9.29 -6.23 1.61
N MET A 125 -8.76 -7.01 2.54
CA MET A 125 -7.92 -8.17 2.26
C MET A 125 -8.63 -9.24 1.44
N GLN A 126 -9.90 -9.54 1.74
CA GLN A 126 -10.69 -10.49 0.94
C GLN A 126 -10.90 -10.00 -0.49
N SER A 127 -11.26 -8.72 -0.66
CA SER A 127 -11.42 -8.11 -1.98
C SER A 127 -10.12 -8.11 -2.79
N GLU A 128 -9.01 -7.68 -2.18
CA GLU A 128 -7.68 -7.67 -2.79
C GLU A 128 -7.20 -9.07 -3.18
N ARG A 129 -7.49 -10.09 -2.38
CA ARG A 129 -7.14 -11.48 -2.70
C ARG A 129 -7.86 -11.96 -3.97
N VAL A 130 -9.16 -11.70 -4.09
CA VAL A 130 -9.93 -12.06 -5.29
C VAL A 130 -9.35 -11.34 -6.51
N GLU A 131 -9.06 -10.05 -6.36
CA GLU A 131 -8.53 -9.24 -7.45
C GLU A 131 -7.13 -9.68 -7.90
N ARG A 132 -6.23 -10.01 -6.95
CA ARG A 132 -4.90 -10.53 -7.27
C ARG A 132 -4.96 -11.85 -8.02
N VAL A 133 -5.86 -12.75 -7.64
CA VAL A 133 -6.06 -14.02 -8.38
C VAL A 133 -6.55 -13.74 -9.80
N ARG A 134 -7.50 -12.81 -9.96
CA ARG A 134 -8.02 -12.41 -11.28
C ARG A 134 -6.91 -11.84 -12.17
N LEU A 135 -6.14 -10.88 -11.67
CA LEU A 135 -5.05 -10.24 -12.41
C LEU A 135 -3.92 -11.22 -12.76
N ALA A 136 -3.55 -12.12 -11.85
CA ALA A 136 -2.54 -13.15 -12.13
C ALA A 136 -3.02 -14.13 -13.22
N LYS A 137 -4.30 -14.52 -13.18
CA LYS A 137 -4.91 -15.35 -14.23
C LYS A 137 -4.86 -14.64 -15.59
N GLU A 138 -5.25 -13.37 -15.66
CA GLU A 138 -5.23 -12.57 -16.89
C GLU A 138 -3.82 -12.43 -17.46
N HIS A 139 -2.81 -12.22 -16.61
CA HIS A 139 -1.41 -12.21 -17.02
C HIS A 139 -1.03 -13.52 -17.74
N TRP A 140 -1.28 -14.67 -17.10
CA TRP A 140 -0.91 -15.96 -17.69
C TRP A 140 -1.72 -16.31 -18.94
N GLU A 141 -3.00 -15.96 -18.99
CA GLU A 141 -3.79 -16.11 -20.22
C GLU A 141 -3.25 -15.26 -21.36
N SER A 142 -2.82 -14.02 -21.08
CA SER A 142 -2.20 -13.16 -22.07
C SER A 142 -0.86 -13.72 -22.56
N GLN A 143 -0.04 -14.26 -21.65
CA GLN A 143 1.22 -14.91 -22.00
C GLN A 143 1.00 -16.16 -22.86
N CYS A 144 0.01 -16.99 -22.51
CA CYS A 144 -0.37 -18.16 -23.32
C CYS A 144 -0.85 -17.76 -24.72
N ARG A 145 -1.70 -16.72 -24.84
CA ARG A 145 -2.16 -16.20 -26.13
C ARG A 145 -0.99 -15.71 -26.99
N ALA A 146 -0.10 -14.90 -26.41
CA ALA A 146 1.10 -14.42 -27.08
C ALA A 146 2.01 -15.57 -27.57
N PHE A 147 2.19 -16.61 -26.74
CA PHE A 147 2.97 -17.79 -27.12
C PHE A 147 2.34 -18.60 -28.26
N LEU A 148 1.02 -18.72 -28.26
CA LEU A 148 0.25 -19.43 -29.30
C LEU A 148 0.02 -18.60 -30.58
N GLY A 149 0.35 -17.30 -30.56
CA GLY A 149 0.19 -16.40 -31.70
C GLY A 149 -1.28 -16.05 -32.02
N ILE A 150 -2.16 -16.09 -31.01
CA ILE A 150 -3.59 -15.78 -31.11
C ILE A 150 -3.97 -14.51 -30.36
#